data_AF-A0A7J5ZDT2-F1
#
_entry.id   AF-A0A7J5ZDT2-F1
#
_cell.length_a   1.000
_cell.length_b   1.000
_cell.length_c   1.000
_cell.angle_alpha   90.00
_cell.angle_beta   90.00
_cell.angle_gamma   90.00
#
_symmetry.space_group_name_H-M   'P 1'
#
loop_
_entity.id
_entity.type
_entity.pdbx_description
1 polymer ?
#
loop_
_entity_poly.entity_id
_entity_poly.type
_entity_poly.pdbx_seq_one_letter_code
_entity_poly.pdbx_strand_id
1 'polypeptide(L)'
;MGLNTSDLIKSLCHPRVKVGNEWVTKGQSVAQLQVRSKKAKKRREKKKGSSFQTVSALHRVKELENEVELEQKKSTEAVKGIRKYERRMKELTYQDHYTSVSSIGIGKTR
;
A
#
# COMPACT_ATOMS: atom_id res chain seq x y z
N MET A 1 -21.54 -14.59 -47.04
CA MET A 1 -22.53 -14.94 -45.99
C MET A 1 -22.78 -13.71 -45.13
N GLY A 2 -23.75 -12.87 -45.50
CA GLY A 2 -24.07 -11.65 -44.75
C GLY A 2 -24.89 -11.99 -43.50
N LEU A 3 -24.41 -11.59 -42.33
CA LEU A 3 -25.20 -11.71 -41.10
C LEU A 3 -26.35 -10.71 -41.16
N ASN A 4 -27.59 -11.21 -41.03
CA ASN A 4 -28.78 -10.37 -41.04
C ASN A 4 -28.86 -9.60 -39.71
N THR A 5 -28.92 -8.26 -39.75
CA THR A 5 -29.04 -7.42 -38.55
C THR A 5 -30.29 -7.73 -37.74
N SER A 6 -31.38 -8.13 -38.41
CA SER A 6 -32.62 -8.58 -37.75
C SER A 6 -32.39 -9.82 -36.87
N ASP A 7 -31.60 -10.78 -37.32
CA ASP A 7 -31.31 -12.00 -36.56
C ASP A 7 -30.38 -11.72 -35.38
N LEU A 8 -29.47 -10.74 -35.54
CA LEU A 8 -28.61 -10.26 -34.46
C LEU A 8 -29.45 -9.65 -33.33
N ILE A 9 -30.39 -8.76 -33.66
CA ILE A 9 -31.28 -8.11 -32.69
C ILE A 9 -32.16 -9.16 -31.99
N LYS A 10 -32.72 -10.12 -32.74
CA LYS A 10 -33.52 -11.21 -32.16
C LYS A 10 -32.69 -12.09 -31.21
N SER A 11 -31.43 -12.37 -31.53
CA SER A 11 -30.54 -13.16 -30.68
C SER A 11 -30.18 -12.47 -29.35
N LEU A 12 -30.09 -11.14 -29.36
CA LEU A 12 -29.83 -10.33 -28.18
C LEU A 12 -31.06 -10.22 -27.27
N CYS A 13 -32.26 -10.11 -27.86
CA CYS A 13 -33.51 -9.94 -27.12
C CYS A 13 -34.13 -11.26 -26.64
N HIS A 14 -33.94 -12.36 -27.36
CA HIS A 14 -34.49 -13.67 -27.05
C HIS A 14 -33.39 -14.73 -27.06
N PRO A 15 -32.56 -14.79 -26.01
CA PRO A 15 -31.46 -15.74 -25.94
C PRO A 15 -32.01 -17.17 -25.96
N ARG A 16 -31.64 -17.94 -26.98
CA ARG A 16 -32.09 -19.33 -27.15
C ARG A 16 -31.02 -20.29 -26.65
N VAL A 17 -31.45 -21.39 -26.05
CA VAL A 17 -30.60 -22.50 -25.61
C VAL A 17 -31.13 -23.78 -26.25
N LYS A 18 -30.24 -24.66 -26.72
CA LYS A 18 -30.62 -25.93 -27.31
C LYS A 18 -30.97 -26.93 -26.21
N VAL A 19 -32.15 -27.56 -26.32
CA VAL A 19 -32.63 -28.60 -25.42
C VAL A 19 -33.09 -29.77 -26.29
N GLY A 20 -32.33 -30.87 -26.30
CA GLY A 20 -32.56 -31.99 -27.22
C GLY A 20 -32.39 -31.57 -28.69
N ASN A 21 -33.42 -31.84 -29.50
CA ASN A 21 -33.45 -31.45 -30.92
C ASN A 21 -33.99 -30.04 -31.16
N GLU A 22 -34.46 -29.33 -30.14
CA GLU A 22 -35.14 -28.03 -30.27
C GLU A 22 -34.38 -26.86 -29.64
N TRP A 23 -34.65 -25.65 -30.13
CA TRP A 23 -34.07 -24.40 -29.61
C TRP A 23 -35.12 -23.62 -28.82
N VAL A 24 -34.95 -23.54 -27.50
CA VAL A 24 -35.92 -22.94 -26.57
C VAL A 24 -35.44 -21.56 -26.12
N THR A 25 -36.34 -20.58 -26.08
CA THR A 25 -36.05 -19.25 -25.53
C THR A 25 -35.83 -19.36 -24.02
N LYS A 26 -34.67 -18.91 -23.54
CA LYS A 26 -34.34 -18.91 -22.12
C LYS A 26 -35.10 -17.78 -21.41
N GLY A 27 -36.31 -18.09 -20.94
CA GLY A 27 -37.07 -17.19 -20.08
C GLY A 27 -36.33 -16.95 -18.76
N GLN A 28 -36.31 -15.70 -18.28
CA GLN A 28 -35.97 -15.40 -16.88
C GLN A 28 -37.28 -15.27 -16.11
N SER A 29 -37.47 -16.09 -15.08
CA SER A 29 -38.66 -15.95 -14.24
C SER A 29 -38.58 -14.67 -13.40
N VAL A 30 -39.75 -14.12 -13.06
CA VAL A 30 -39.86 -12.94 -12.18
C VAL A 30 -39.13 -13.17 -10.85
N ALA A 31 -39.21 -14.39 -10.31
CA ALA A 31 -38.49 -14.79 -9.10
C ALA A 31 -36.96 -14.71 -9.28
N GLN A 32 -36.44 -15.18 -10.42
CA GLN A 32 -35.00 -15.15 -10.72
C GLN A 32 -34.49 -13.70 -10.86
N LEU A 33 -35.28 -12.83 -11.48
CA LEU A 33 -34.99 -11.40 -11.59
C LEU A 33 -35.03 -10.70 -10.22
N GLN A 34 -36.02 -11.03 -9.38
CA GLN A 34 -36.11 -10.48 -8.02
C GLN A 34 -34.92 -10.88 -7.15
N VAL A 35 -34.51 -12.15 -7.18
CA VAL A 35 -33.31 -12.61 -6.46
C VAL A 35 -32.06 -11.89 -6.95
N ARG A 36 -31.90 -11.73 -8.27
CA ARG A 36 -30.75 -11.03 -8.85
C ARG A 36 -30.73 -9.55 -8.45
N SER A 37 -31.88 -8.89 -8.45
CA SER A 37 -32.03 -7.50 -7.98
C SER A 37 -31.74 -7.35 -6.48
N LYS A 38 -32.24 -8.26 -5.64
CA LYS A 38 -31.93 -8.28 -4.19
C LYS A 38 -30.43 -8.49 -3.95
N LYS A 39 -29.81 -9.44 -4.65
CA LYS A 39 -28.35 -9.70 -4.57
C LYS A 39 -27.54 -8.48 -5.02
N ALA A 40 -27.96 -7.79 -6.08
CA ALA A 40 -27.33 -6.57 -6.56
C ALA A 40 -27.41 -5.42 -5.53
N LYS A 41 -28.58 -5.21 -4.90
CA LYS A 41 -28.76 -4.23 -3.81
C LYS A 41 -27.83 -4.53 -2.63
N LYS A 42 -27.80 -5.77 -2.15
CA LYS A 42 -26.91 -6.20 -1.05
C LYS A 42 -25.43 -6.00 -1.38
N ARG A 43 -25.00 -6.26 -2.63
CA ARG A 43 -23.63 -5.98 -3.09
C ARG A 43 -23.31 -4.47 -3.09
N ARG A 44 -24.25 -3.63 -3.52
CA ARG A 44 -24.10 -2.18 -3.55
C ARG A 44 -23.98 -1.58 -2.14
N GLU A 45 -24.72 -2.12 -1.18
CA GLU A 45 -24.68 -1.69 0.21
C GLU A 45 -23.36 -2.07 0.90
N LYS A 46 -22.86 -3.30 0.70
CA LYS A 46 -21.53 -3.71 1.17
C LYS A 46 -20.40 -2.82 0.64
N LYS A 47 -20.51 -2.36 -0.62
CA LYS A 47 -19.52 -1.46 -1.22
C LYS A 47 -19.46 -0.08 -0.54
N LYS A 48 -20.59 0.44 -0.03
CA LYS A 48 -20.60 1.72 0.69
C LYS A 48 -19.79 1.64 2.00
N GLY A 49 -19.97 0.59 2.79
CA GLY A 49 -19.18 0.38 4.01
C GLY A 49 -17.69 0.13 3.73
N SER A 50 -17.38 -0.63 2.68
CA SER A 50 -16.00 -0.84 2.22
C SER A 50 -15.33 0.47 1.80
N SER A 51 -16.04 1.36 1.10
CA SER A 51 -15.51 2.66 0.68
C SER A 51 -15.10 3.53 1.87
N PHE A 52 -15.89 3.54 2.95
CA PHE A 52 -15.55 4.31 4.15
C PHE A 52 -14.29 3.77 4.84
N GLN A 53 -14.17 2.45 4.97
CA GLN A 53 -12.97 1.82 5.53
C GLN A 53 -11.72 2.13 4.71
N THR A 54 -11.82 2.10 3.38
CA THR A 54 -10.70 2.48 2.50
C THR A 54 -10.28 3.93 2.71
N VAL A 55 -11.25 4.86 2.80
CA VAL A 55 -10.94 6.28 3.04
C VAL A 55 -10.32 6.51 4.41
N SER A 56 -10.80 5.84 5.45
CA SER A 56 -10.22 5.92 6.80
C SER A 56 -8.80 5.35 6.83
N ALA A 57 -8.56 4.21 6.18
CA ALA A 57 -7.24 3.62 6.08
C ALA A 57 -6.25 4.53 5.33
N LEU A 58 -6.69 5.19 4.24
CA LEU A 58 -5.84 6.13 3.50
C LEU A 58 -5.43 7.35 4.33
N HIS A 59 -6.35 7.90 5.14
CA HIS A 59 -5.99 8.98 6.07
C HIS A 59 -4.96 8.51 7.10
N ARG A 60 -5.16 7.32 7.67
CA ARG A 60 -4.23 6.72 8.63
C ARG A 60 -2.84 6.52 8.03
N VAL A 61 -2.75 6.04 6.79
CA VAL A 61 -1.47 5.89 6.07
C VAL A 61 -0.78 7.23 5.92
N LYS A 62 -1.51 8.28 5.51
CA LYS A 62 -0.96 9.62 5.35
C LYS A 62 -0.45 10.23 6.67
N GLU A 63 -1.15 10.00 7.78
CA GLU A 63 -0.67 10.41 9.11
C GLU A 63 0.65 9.72 9.46
N LEU A 64 0.73 8.40 9.27
CA LEU A 64 1.92 7.61 9.56
C LEU A 64 3.12 8.00 8.67
N GLU A 65 2.88 8.29 7.40
CA GLU A 65 3.92 8.78 6.49
C GLU A 65 4.53 10.10 6.99
N ASN A 66 3.68 11.03 7.44
CA ASN A 66 4.16 12.30 8.01
C ASN A 66 4.97 12.10 9.29
N GLU A 67 4.52 11.21 10.19
CA GLU A 67 5.26 10.88 11.42
C GLU A 67 6.64 10.29 11.12
N VAL A 68 6.71 9.35 10.16
CA VAL A 68 7.97 8.74 9.72
C VAL A 68 8.92 9.79 9.15
N GLU A 69 8.41 10.72 8.33
CA GLU A 69 9.26 11.78 7.75
C GLU A 69 9.82 12.72 8.83
N LEU A 70 9.02 13.09 9.83
CA LEU A 70 9.46 13.89 10.96
C LEU A 70 10.51 13.16 11.81
N GLU A 71 10.31 11.87 12.07
CA GLU A 71 11.24 11.07 12.84
C GLU A 71 12.58 10.88 12.10
N GLN A 72 12.52 10.69 10.78
CA GLN A 72 13.71 10.66 9.94
C GLN A 72 14.50 11.98 10.02
N LYS A 73 13.83 13.14 9.97
CA LYS A 73 14.49 14.44 10.12
C LYS A 73 15.24 14.53 11.46
N LYS A 74 14.60 14.16 12.57
CA LYS A 74 15.25 14.12 13.90
C LYS A 74 16.44 13.15 13.95
N SER A 75 16.28 11.95 13.38
CA SER A 75 17.34 10.95 13.31
C SER A 75 18.56 11.48 12.56
N THR A 76 18.38 12.23 11.47
CA THR A 76 19.52 12.82 10.75
C THR A 76 20.31 13.82 11.61
N GLU A 77 19.65 14.57 12.49
CA GLU A 77 20.32 15.50 13.41
C GLU A 77 21.09 14.75 14.49
N ALA A 78 20.51 13.69 15.05
CA ALA A 78 21.18 12.82 16.01
C ALA A 78 22.45 12.19 15.40
N VAL A 79 22.38 11.70 14.17
CA VAL A 79 23.55 11.13 13.45
C VAL A 79 24.64 12.18 13.24
N LYS A 80 24.29 13.43 12.93
CA LYS A 80 25.28 14.53 12.84
C LYS A 80 25.97 14.76 14.19
N GLY A 81 25.22 14.72 15.29
CA GLY A 81 25.74 14.81 16.65
C GLY A 81 26.73 13.71 16.98
N ILE A 82 26.36 12.45 16.70
CA ILE A 82 27.24 11.28 16.87
C ILE A 82 28.56 11.49 16.12
N ARG A 83 28.51 11.84 14.83
CA ARG A 83 29.71 12.09 14.02
C ARG A 83 30.58 13.24 14.54
N LYS A 84 30.00 14.21 15.26
CA LYS A 84 30.75 15.30 15.91
C LYS A 84 31.45 14.77 17.16
N TYR A 85 30.77 13.99 17.99
CA TYR A 85 31.35 13.36 19.17
C TYR A 85 32.45 12.36 18.82
N GLU A 86 32.25 11.54 17.79
CA GLU A 86 33.28 10.60 17.29
C GLU A 86 34.56 11.33 16.87
N ARG A 87 34.43 12.46 16.15
CA ARG A 87 35.59 13.29 15.80
C ARG A 87 36.31 13.83 17.03
N ARG A 88 35.55 14.35 18.00
CA ARG A 88 36.10 14.88 19.25
C ARG A 88 36.78 13.81 20.10
N MET A 89 36.24 12.61 20.13
CA MET A 89 36.85 11.46 20.81
C MET A 89 38.21 11.13 20.20
N LYS A 90 38.30 11.01 18.86
CA LYS A 90 39.57 10.74 18.17
C LYS A 90 40.64 11.80 18.45
N GLU A 91 40.26 13.07 18.47
CA GLU A 91 41.15 14.19 18.82
C GLU A 91 41.71 14.05 20.24
N LEU A 92 40.83 13.80 21.22
CA LEU A 92 41.23 13.63 22.62
C LEU A 92 42.14 12.42 22.80
N THR A 93 41.84 11.31 22.14
CA THR A 93 42.69 10.11 22.16
C THR A 93 44.08 10.43 21.60
N TYR A 94 44.19 11.18 20.50
CA TYR A 94 45.49 11.59 19.95
C TYR A 94 46.27 12.48 20.93
N GLN A 95 45.60 13.45 21.56
CA GLN A 95 46.23 14.31 22.57
C GLN A 95 46.75 13.49 23.75
N ASP A 96 45.96 12.54 24.27
CA ASP A 96 46.34 11.65 25.38
C ASP A 96 47.53 10.75 25.04
N HIS A 97 47.60 10.24 23.81
CA HIS A 97 48.77 9.49 23.33
C HIS A 97 50.02 10.38 23.26
N TYR A 98 49.90 11.66 22.91
CA TYR A 98 51.04 12.57 22.85
C TYR A 98 51.53 12.98 24.24
N THR A 99 50.61 13.29 25.16
CA THR A 99 50.96 13.66 26.56
C THR A 99 51.58 12.49 27.33
N SER A 100 51.08 11.27 27.14
CA SER A 100 51.66 10.06 27.74
C SER A 100 53.08 9.78 27.24
N VAL A 101 53.36 9.93 25.94
CA VAL A 101 54.73 9.77 25.41
C VAL A 101 55.67 10.87 25.91
N SER A 102 55.22 12.12 25.97
CA SER A 102 56.01 13.25 26.48
C SER A 102 56.41 13.07 27.95
N SER A 103 55.48 12.61 28.79
CA SER A 103 55.74 12.33 30.20
C SER A 103 56.70 11.15 30.41
N ILE A 104 56.66 10.12 29.56
CA ILE A 104 57.64 9.02 29.57
C ILE A 104 59.05 9.51 29.16
N GLY A 105 59.14 10.48 28.23
CA GLY A 105 60.41 11.06 27.78
C GLY A 105 61.13 11.90 28.85
N ILE A 106 60.37 12.61 29.69
CA ILE A 106 60.92 13.43 30.79
C ILE A 106 61.32 12.58 32.00
N GLY A 107 60.71 11.39 32.18
CA GLY A 107 61.00 10.48 33.29
C GLY A 107 62.26 9.61 33.16
N LYS A 108 62.97 9.62 32.02
CA LYS A 108 64.14 8.77 31.76
C LYS A 108 65.51 9.46 31.90
N THR A 109 65.55 10.74 32.24
CA THR A 109 66.79 11.42 32.62
C THR A 109 67.02 11.31 34.12
N ARG A 110 67.62 10.21 34.56
CA ARG A 110 68.37 10.11 35.82
C ARG A 110 69.38 8.97 35.74
#